data_AF-A0A6I3GIU7-F1
#
_entry.id   AF-A0A6I3GIU7-F1
#
_cell.length_a   1.000
_cell.length_b   1.000
_cell.length_c   1.000
_cell.angle_alpha   90.00
_cell.angle_beta   90.00
_cell.angle_gamma   90.00
#
_symmetry.space_group_name_H-M   'P 1'
#
loop_
_entity.id
_entity.type
_entity.pdbx_description
1 polymer ?
#
loop_
_entity_poly.entity_id
_entity_poly.type
_entity_poly.pdbx_seq_one_letter_code
_entity_poly.pdbx_strand_id
1 'polypeptide(L)'
;MDCVVDVGTDVQRYEISSGDDLIWNSSHCQTDSVPFEVTLLAGSEQETVAIPWDRTRSAVDTCATPETRPVMQGGGTSYHLRVFLGDLESAETRQFLLN
;
A
#
# COMPACT_ATOMS: atom_id res chain seq x y z
N MET A 1 15.86 -10.34 -22.47
CA MET A 1 15.21 -11.27 -21.53
C MET A 1 14.09 -10.50 -20.91
N ASP A 2 12.88 -11.03 -21.02
CA ASP A 2 11.70 -10.40 -20.44
C ASP A 2 11.66 -10.71 -18.95
N CYS A 3 11.30 -9.72 -18.13
CA CYS A 3 11.25 -9.87 -16.68
C CYS A 3 9.81 -10.23 -16.30
N VAL A 4 9.58 -11.45 -15.83
CA VAL A 4 8.27 -11.84 -15.27
C VAL A 4 8.29 -11.49 -13.79
N VAL A 5 7.27 -10.77 -13.33
CA VAL A 5 7.13 -10.35 -11.93
C VAL A 5 5.72 -10.65 -11.41
N ASP A 6 5.67 -11.12 -10.18
CA ASP A 6 4.43 -11.26 -9.42
C ASP A 6 3.95 -9.89 -8.96
N VAL A 7 2.73 -9.55 -9.35
CA VAL A 7 2.07 -8.27 -9.04
C VAL A 7 0.64 -8.46 -8.51
N GLY A 8 0.27 -9.69 -8.18
CA GLY A 8 -1.01 -10.03 -7.60
C GLY A 8 -1.24 -9.37 -6.25
N THR A 9 -2.50 -9.25 -5.84
CA THR A 9 -2.85 -8.66 -4.54
C THR A 9 -2.45 -9.54 -3.36
N ASP A 10 -2.07 -10.79 -3.62
CA ASP A 10 -1.45 -11.71 -2.66
C ASP A 10 -0.02 -11.32 -2.29
N VAL A 11 0.70 -10.65 -3.19
CA VAL A 11 2.07 -10.18 -2.96
C VAL A 11 2.20 -8.65 -2.93
N GLN A 12 1.20 -7.91 -3.41
CA GLN A 12 1.20 -6.45 -3.44
C GLN A 12 0.78 -5.87 -2.09
N ARG A 13 1.61 -4.97 -1.55
CA ARG A 13 1.35 -4.30 -0.27
C ARG A 13 1.67 -2.81 -0.34
N TYR A 14 0.79 -2.01 0.24
CA TYR A 14 0.94 -0.56 0.37
C TYR A 14 1.01 -0.22 1.86
N GLU A 15 1.97 0.61 2.23
CA GLU A 15 2.13 1.12 3.60
C GLU A 15 2.14 2.64 3.63
N ILE A 16 1.40 3.19 4.58
CA ILE A 16 1.36 4.63 4.85
C ILE A 16 1.92 4.86 6.25
N SER A 17 2.92 5.74 6.34
CA SER A 17 3.54 6.11 7.61
C SER A 17 3.58 7.64 7.83
N SER A 18 3.80 8.04 9.08
CA SER A 18 4.19 9.40 9.45
C SER A 18 5.42 9.32 10.36
N GLY A 19 6.59 9.71 9.85
CA GLY A 19 7.86 9.39 10.49
C GLY A 19 8.03 7.86 10.60
N ASP A 20 8.34 7.38 11.81
CA ASP A 20 8.51 5.96 12.11
C ASP A 20 7.19 5.24 12.45
N ASP A 21 6.06 5.95 12.53
CA ASP A 21 4.76 5.36 12.87
C ASP A 21 4.07 4.79 11.63
N LEU A 22 3.86 3.47 11.61
CA LEU A 22 3.04 2.79 10.60
C LEU A 22 1.56 3.06 10.90
N ILE A 23 0.92 3.78 9.98
CA ILE A 23 -0.46 4.20 10.09
C ILE A 23 -1.38 3.17 9.45
N TRP A 24 -1.09 2.77 8.21
CA TRP A 24 -1.96 1.89 7.47
C TRP A 24 -1.15 0.93 6.60
N ASN A 25 -1.63 -0.29 6.50
CA ASN A 25 -1.09 -1.33 5.64
C ASN A 25 -2.26 -2.02 4.91
N SER A 26 -2.16 -2.13 3.59
CA SER A 26 -3.22 -2.71 2.73
C SER A 26 -3.48 -4.19 3.01
N SER A 27 -2.49 -4.93 3.52
CA SER A 27 -2.66 -6.35 3.84
C SER A 27 -3.41 -6.57 5.16
N HIS A 28 -3.56 -5.54 6.00
CA HIS A 28 -4.40 -5.65 7.19
C HIS A 28 -5.85 -5.83 6.75
N CYS A 29 -6.45 -6.95 7.17
CA CYS A 29 -7.84 -7.29 6.89
C CYS A 29 -8.18 -7.54 5.42
N GLN A 30 -7.17 -7.69 4.55
CA GLN A 30 -7.39 -8.08 3.16
C GLN A 30 -8.04 -9.47 3.11
N THR A 31 -9.09 -9.58 2.30
CA THR A 31 -9.71 -10.85 1.91
C THR A 31 -9.57 -11.03 0.40
N ASP A 32 -9.72 -12.27 -0.07
CA ASP A 32 -9.86 -12.57 -1.49
C ASP A 32 -8.67 -12.08 -2.35
N SER A 33 -7.45 -12.22 -1.83
CA SER A 33 -6.24 -11.91 -2.59
C SER A 33 -6.09 -12.83 -3.81
N VAL A 34 -5.60 -12.30 -4.93
CA VAL A 34 -5.51 -13.01 -6.20
C VAL A 34 -4.08 -12.91 -6.75
N PRO A 35 -3.44 -14.05 -7.09
CA PRO A 35 -2.15 -14.07 -7.76
C PRO A 35 -2.27 -13.54 -9.18
N PHE A 36 -1.28 -12.77 -9.62
CA PHE A 36 -1.22 -12.21 -10.96
C PHE A 36 0.23 -11.94 -11.37
N GLU A 37 0.61 -12.41 -12.56
CA GLU A 37 1.94 -12.20 -13.13
C GLU A 37 1.86 -11.23 -14.30
N VAL A 38 2.87 -10.37 -14.43
CA VAL A 38 3.05 -9.52 -15.61
C VAL A 38 4.45 -9.68 -16.17
N THR A 39 4.53 -9.62 -17.49
CA THR A 39 5.81 -9.58 -18.22
C THR A 39 6.19 -8.13 -18.48
N LEU A 40 7.25 -7.66 -17.84
CA LEU A 40 7.85 -6.34 -18.06
C LEU A 40 8.83 -6.42 -19.24
N LEU A 41 8.49 -5.69 -20.30
CA LEU A 41 9.38 -5.46 -21.42
C LEU A 41 10.42 -4.39 -21.06
N ALA A 42 11.61 -4.51 -21.64
CA ALA A 42 12.70 -3.57 -21.38
C ALA A 42 12.29 -2.13 -21.75
N GLY A 43 12.44 -1.20 -20.80
CA GLY A 43 12.08 0.20 -20.99
C GLY A 43 10.58 0.49 -20.96
N SER A 44 9.73 -0.49 -20.63
CA SER A 44 8.30 -0.28 -20.42
C SER A 44 7.99 -0.04 -18.94
N GLU A 45 7.21 1.00 -18.68
CA GLU A 45 6.62 1.27 -17.37
C GLU A 45 5.21 0.68 -17.33
N GLN A 46 4.82 0.12 -16.19
CA GLN A 46 3.46 -0.36 -15.93
C GLN A 46 2.87 0.45 -14.77
N GLU A 47 1.57 0.69 -14.85
CA GLU A 47 0.81 1.35 -13.79
C GLU A 47 -0.15 0.36 -13.13
N THR A 48 -0.39 0.55 -11.83
CA THR A 48 -1.40 -0.18 -11.08
C THR A 48 -2.64 0.68 -10.88
N VAL A 49 -3.75 0.03 -10.53
CA VAL A 49 -4.98 0.75 -10.16
C VAL A 49 -4.77 1.36 -8.78
N ALA A 50 -5.18 2.63 -8.62
CA ALA A 50 -5.15 3.29 -7.32
C ALA A 50 -6.05 2.59 -6.30
N ILE A 51 -5.55 2.43 -5.07
CA ILE A 51 -6.31 1.92 -3.94
C ILE A 51 -6.80 3.09 -3.07
N PRO A 52 -8.08 3.11 -2.66
CA PRO A 52 -8.55 4.12 -1.72
C PRO A 52 -8.03 3.85 -0.31
N TRP A 53 -7.59 4.90 0.36
CA TRP A 53 -7.37 4.91 1.80
C TRP A 53 -8.39 5.86 2.45
N ASP A 54 -9.15 5.36 3.41
CA ASP A 54 -10.20 6.09 4.12
C ASP A 54 -9.67 7.00 5.24
N ARG A 55 -8.34 7.19 5.29
CA ARG A 55 -7.64 7.98 6.32
C ARG A 55 -7.76 7.40 7.73
N THR A 56 -7.97 6.09 7.87
CA THR A 56 -7.96 5.43 9.17
C THR A 56 -6.67 4.65 9.39
N ARG A 57 -6.28 4.51 10.67
CA ARG A 57 -5.21 3.59 11.06
C ARG A 57 -5.67 2.14 10.85
N SER A 58 -4.80 1.24 10.42
CA SER A 58 -5.10 -0.20 10.36
C SER A 58 -4.17 -1.04 11.22
N ALA A 59 -4.73 -2.13 11.76
CA ALA A 59 -4.03 -3.20 12.44
C ALA A 59 -4.84 -4.50 12.32
N VAL A 60 -4.19 -5.66 12.39
CA VAL A 60 -4.82 -6.99 12.20
C VAL A 60 -5.93 -7.25 13.24
N ASP A 61 -5.80 -6.72 14.44
CA ASP A 61 -6.79 -6.85 15.52
C ASP A 61 -8.03 -5.95 15.32
N THR A 62 -7.95 -4.93 14.47
CA THR A 62 -9.07 -4.01 14.17
C THR A 62 -9.95 -4.47 13.01
N CYS A 63 -9.78 -5.70 12.50
CA CYS A 63 -10.57 -6.19 11.35
C CYS A 63 -12.05 -6.39 11.68
N ALA A 64 -12.37 -6.77 12.93
CA ALA A 64 -13.74 -6.99 13.37
C ALA A 64 -14.47 -5.71 13.81
N THR A 65 -13.72 -4.63 14.07
CA THR A 65 -14.24 -3.36 14.61
C THR A 65 -13.67 -2.14 13.87
N PRO A 66 -13.80 -2.06 12.54
CA PRO A 66 -13.20 -1.00 11.74
C PRO A 66 -13.66 0.42 12.14
N GLU A 67 -14.88 0.56 12.67
CA GLU A 67 -15.44 1.82 13.16
C GLU A 67 -14.69 2.44 14.35
N THR A 68 -13.88 1.62 15.04
CA THR A 68 -13.08 2.07 16.20
C THR A 68 -11.70 2.60 15.80
N ARG A 69 -11.34 2.50 14.50
CA ARG A 69 -10.02 2.90 14.02
C ARG A 69 -9.84 4.41 14.13
N PRO A 70 -8.70 4.88 14.67
CA PRO A 70 -8.37 6.30 14.69
C PRO A 70 -8.38 6.90 13.28
N VAL A 71 -9.02 8.06 13.14
CA VAL A 71 -8.96 8.87 11.91
C VAL A 71 -7.73 9.76 11.95
N MET A 72 -7.01 9.81 10.84
CA MET A 72 -5.74 10.53 10.70
C MET A 72 -5.95 12.01 10.42
N GLN A 73 -5.08 12.82 11.03
CA GLN A 73 -5.15 14.27 10.99
C GLN A 73 -4.96 14.80 9.57
N GLY A 74 -5.83 15.73 9.17
CA GLY A 74 -5.68 16.51 7.94
C GLY A 74 -4.86 17.78 8.17
N GLY A 75 -5.19 18.87 7.47
CA GLY A 75 -4.62 20.18 7.75
C GLY A 75 -3.15 20.35 7.36
N GLY A 76 -2.69 19.67 6.31
CA GLY A 76 -1.31 19.73 5.82
C GLY A 76 -0.36 18.76 6.51
N THR A 77 -0.88 17.78 7.26
CA THR A 77 -0.06 16.72 7.87
C THR A 77 0.57 15.85 6.78
N SER A 78 1.87 15.54 6.96
CA SER A 78 2.66 14.78 6.01
C SER A 78 2.62 13.27 6.28
N TYR A 79 2.43 12.51 5.21
CA TYR A 79 2.43 11.06 5.18
C TYR A 79 3.31 10.55 4.04
N HIS A 80 3.79 9.32 4.17
CA HIS A 80 4.66 8.68 3.19
C HIS A 80 4.05 7.35 2.76
N LEU A 81 3.92 7.14 1.45
CA LEU A 81 3.53 5.88 0.83
C LEU A 81 4.77 5.08 0.46
N ARG A 82 4.83 3.82 0.91
CA ARG A 82 5.79 2.80 0.51
C ARG A 82 5.04 1.65 -0.15
N VAL A 83 5.60 1.08 -1.21
CA VAL A 83 4.95 0.01 -1.99
C VAL A 83 5.86 -1.21 -2.06
N PHE A 84 5.26 -2.39 -2.01
CA PHE A 84 5.96 -3.66 -2.09
C PHE A 84 5.27 -4.61 -3.08
N LEU A 85 6.08 -5.43 -3.75
CA LEU A 85 5.67 -6.53 -4.61
C LEU A 85 6.47 -7.77 -4.20
N GLY A 86 5.90 -8.58 -3.32
CA GLY A 86 6.62 -9.66 -2.65
C GLY A 86 7.80 -9.10 -1.85
N ASP A 87 9.01 -9.55 -2.20
CA ASP A 87 10.26 -9.09 -1.58
C ASP A 87 10.81 -7.78 -2.18
N LEU A 88 10.21 -7.27 -3.26
CA LEU A 88 10.60 -5.99 -3.86
C LEU A 88 9.98 -4.84 -3.09
N GLU A 89 10.77 -3.80 -2.82
CA GLU A 89 10.33 -2.56 -2.19
C GLU A 89 10.57 -1.37 -3.13
N SER A 90 9.67 -0.39 -3.11
CA SER A 90 9.88 0.90 -3.77
C SER A 90 11.20 1.54 -3.32
N ALA A 91 12.03 1.96 -4.26
CA ALA A 91 13.35 2.53 -3.96
C ALA A 91 13.30 3.74 -3.00
N GLU A 92 12.20 4.50 -3.05
CA GLU A 92 11.92 5.63 -2.17
C GLU A 92 10.44 5.66 -1.80
N THR A 93 10.12 6.22 -0.64
CA THR A 93 8.73 6.53 -0.29
C THR A 93 8.24 7.79 -1.02
N ARG A 94 6.94 7.88 -1.30
CA ARG A 94 6.31 9.09 -1.85
C ARG A 94 5.56 9.87 -0.78
N GLN A 95 5.95 11.12 -0.56
CA GLN A 95 5.28 12.01 0.39
C GLN A 95 3.97 12.56 -0.19
N PHE A 96 2.95 12.67 0.64
CA PHE A 96 1.72 13.40 0.34
C PHE A 96 1.16 14.11 1.58
N LEU A 97 0.36 15.15 1.37
CA LEU A 97 -0.27 15.93 2.43
C LEU A 97 -1.77 15.64 2.47
N LEU A 98 -2.32 15.46 3.66
CA LEU A 98 -3.77 15.44 3.84
C LEU A 98 -4.27 16.85 4.13
N ASN A 99 -5.13 17.39 3.25
CA ASN A 99 -5.80 18.67 3.44
C ASN A 99 -7.02 18.52 4.37
#